data_AF-A0A4U7JM84-F1
#
_entry.id   AF-A0A4U7JM84-F1
#
_cell.length_a   1.000
_cell.length_b   1.000
_cell.length_c   1.000
_cell.angle_alpha   90.00
_cell.angle_beta   90.00
_cell.angle_gamma   90.00
#
_symmetry.space_group_name_H-M   'P 1'
#
loop_
_entity.id
_entity.type
_entity.pdbx_description
1 polymer ?
#
loop_
_entity_poly.entity_id
_entity_poly.type
_entity_poly.pdbx_seq_one_letter_code
_entity_poly.pdbx_strand_id
1 'polypeptide(L)'
;MHDNHIHSNFSGDSDMEANSACQKALEMGLSGLVFTDHVDYDYPDFDESFLINLDQYFNYFKQLQSNWKDKLDIRIGIEMGFQPHVIDEINKTINNYPFDFIINSVHIIDHLDPYTGQYFIGKTQRQAYERYLQEILSSIVSYDNYDIIGHIGYVARYCKVEDKPLRYNDYAELLDQILRAVIEKGKGIELNTSGIRSDLHCSIPGLDTFKRYFELGGELITIGSDAHRTEHVGHSFKEAAEYLKEIGFKYVAHFEARNPIFEKL
;
A
#
# COMPACT_ATOMS: atom_id res chain seq x y z
N MET A 1 -14.51 6.63 -7.13
CA MET A 1 -13.33 6.40 -6.28
C MET A 1 -12.20 5.84 -7.11
N HIS A 2 -10.97 6.18 -6.73
CA HIS A 2 -9.75 5.67 -7.34
C HIS A 2 -9.29 4.36 -6.72
N ASP A 3 -8.67 3.50 -7.52
CA ASP A 3 -7.80 2.45 -7.01
C ASP A 3 -6.39 3.01 -6.82
N ASN A 4 -5.97 3.16 -5.56
CA ASN A 4 -4.76 3.89 -5.20
C ASN A 4 -3.52 3.00 -5.10
N HIS A 5 -3.65 1.70 -5.35
CA HIS A 5 -2.55 0.76 -5.23
C HIS A 5 -2.70 -0.32 -6.29
N ILE A 6 -1.99 -0.17 -7.41
CA ILE A 6 -1.90 -1.17 -8.48
C ILE A 6 -0.49 -1.19 -9.06
N HIS A 7 -0.10 -2.33 -9.59
CA HIS A 7 1.21 -2.57 -10.19
C HIS A 7 1.07 -2.77 -11.69
N SER A 8 2.11 -2.45 -12.44
CA SER A 8 2.19 -2.70 -13.87
C SER A 8 3.34 -3.65 -14.17
N ASN A 9 3.66 -3.84 -15.44
CA ASN A 9 4.84 -4.59 -15.88
C ASN A 9 6.18 -3.86 -15.60
N PHE A 10 6.15 -2.73 -14.89
CA PHE A 10 7.34 -2.11 -14.32
C PHE A 10 7.79 -2.78 -13.02
N SER A 11 6.86 -3.28 -12.20
CA SER A 11 7.19 -4.06 -11.01
C SER A 11 7.67 -5.46 -11.40
N GLY A 12 8.77 -5.93 -10.80
CA GLY A 12 9.40 -7.22 -11.14
C GLY A 12 8.52 -8.47 -10.90
N ASP A 13 7.44 -8.33 -10.15
CA ASP A 13 6.50 -9.39 -9.78
C ASP A 13 5.11 -9.26 -10.44
N SER A 14 4.98 -8.38 -11.44
CA SER A 14 3.74 -8.16 -12.18
C SER A 14 3.98 -8.18 -13.68
N ASP A 15 3.10 -8.88 -14.40
CA ASP A 15 3.04 -8.86 -15.88
C ASP A 15 1.84 -8.03 -16.37
N MET A 16 1.20 -7.23 -15.51
CA MET A 16 0.00 -6.49 -15.87
C MET A 16 0.30 -5.29 -16.78
N GLU A 17 -0.23 -5.33 -18.00
CA GLU A 17 -0.22 -4.18 -18.89
C GLU A 17 -1.11 -3.05 -18.34
N ALA A 18 -0.56 -1.84 -18.21
CA ALA A 18 -1.27 -0.70 -17.64
C ALA A 18 -2.55 -0.32 -18.43
N ASN A 19 -2.54 -0.49 -19.76
CA ASN A 19 -3.74 -0.29 -20.58
C ASN A 19 -4.86 -1.27 -20.25
N SER A 20 -4.53 -2.52 -19.91
CA SER A 20 -5.50 -3.53 -19.50
C SER A 20 -6.11 -3.17 -18.14
N ALA A 21 -5.28 -2.67 -17.21
CA ALA A 21 -5.77 -2.13 -15.94
C ALA A 21 -6.74 -0.96 -16.16
N CYS A 22 -6.43 -0.03 -17.06
CA CYS A 22 -7.32 1.10 -17.40
C CYS A 22 -8.67 0.65 -17.98
N GLN A 23 -8.66 -0.34 -18.88
CA GLN A 23 -9.89 -0.92 -19.43
C GLN A 23 -10.73 -1.54 -18.32
N LYS A 24 -10.10 -2.33 -17.44
CA LYS A 24 -10.79 -2.94 -16.31
C LYS A 24 -11.38 -1.91 -15.35
N ALA A 25 -10.64 -0.85 -15.06
CA ALA A 25 -11.11 0.23 -14.19
C ALA A 25 -12.39 0.88 -14.72
N LEU A 26 -12.49 1.13 -16.04
CA LEU A 26 -13.72 1.61 -16.66
C LEU A 26 -14.88 0.62 -16.51
N GLU A 27 -14.63 -0.67 -16.75
CA GLU A 27 -15.66 -1.72 -16.57
C GLU A 27 -16.18 -1.77 -15.14
N MET A 28 -15.29 -1.55 -14.16
CA MET A 28 -15.61 -1.50 -12.74
C MET A 28 -16.28 -0.17 -12.32
N GLY A 29 -16.36 0.81 -13.20
CA GLY A 29 -16.91 2.14 -12.90
C GLY A 29 -16.02 2.96 -11.95
N LEU A 30 -14.71 2.70 -11.93
CA LEU A 30 -13.74 3.49 -11.16
C LEU A 30 -13.56 4.88 -11.79
N SER A 31 -13.22 5.84 -10.94
CA SER A 31 -12.96 7.22 -11.37
C SER A 31 -11.54 7.40 -11.90
N GLY A 32 -10.61 6.61 -11.37
CA GLY A 32 -9.22 6.63 -11.80
C GLY A 32 -8.37 5.54 -11.17
N LEU A 33 -7.09 5.55 -11.55
CA LEU A 33 -6.06 4.63 -11.09
C LEU A 33 -4.82 5.41 -10.65
N VAL A 34 -4.19 4.97 -9.59
CA VAL A 34 -2.84 5.40 -9.20
C VAL A 34 -1.92 4.20 -9.35
N PHE A 35 -0.99 4.27 -10.31
CA PHE A 35 0.02 3.24 -10.47
C PHE A 35 1.10 3.46 -9.40
N THR A 36 1.39 2.42 -8.62
CA THR A 36 2.29 2.46 -7.46
C THR A 36 3.23 1.28 -7.52
N ASP A 37 3.96 1.17 -8.64
CA ASP A 37 4.93 0.10 -8.84
C ASP A 37 6.01 0.09 -7.75
N HIS A 38 6.62 -1.07 -7.53
CA HIS A 38 7.60 -1.28 -6.47
C HIS A 38 8.91 -0.52 -6.72
N VAL A 39 9.43 0.09 -5.65
CA VAL A 39 10.84 0.44 -5.52
C VAL A 39 11.33 -0.01 -4.16
N ASP A 40 12.13 -1.07 -4.13
CA ASP A 40 12.74 -1.60 -2.92
C ASP A 40 14.27 -1.61 -3.09
N TYR A 41 14.96 -0.68 -2.40
CA TYR A 41 16.43 -0.69 -2.38
C TYR A 41 16.95 -1.81 -1.49
N ASP A 42 18.10 -2.38 -1.87
CA ASP A 42 18.78 -3.45 -1.12
C ASP A 42 17.84 -4.63 -0.82
N TYR A 43 17.11 -5.07 -1.86
CA TYR A 43 16.30 -6.28 -1.78
C TYR A 43 17.21 -7.49 -1.46
N PRO A 44 16.73 -8.46 -0.65
CA PRO A 44 17.49 -9.66 -0.33
C PRO A 44 18.11 -10.34 -1.56
N ASP A 45 19.28 -10.95 -1.36
CA ASP A 45 20.08 -11.61 -2.40
C ASP A 45 20.54 -10.70 -3.56
N PHE A 46 20.55 -9.38 -3.36
CA PHE A 46 20.88 -8.37 -4.38
C PHE A 46 19.98 -8.45 -5.61
N ASP A 47 18.70 -8.79 -5.41
CA ASP A 47 17.73 -8.80 -6.49
C ASP A 47 17.39 -7.36 -6.92
N GLU A 48 17.79 -6.98 -8.12
CA GLU A 48 17.48 -5.67 -8.71
C GLU A 48 16.11 -5.65 -9.42
N SER A 49 15.35 -6.75 -9.39
CA SER A 49 14.02 -6.82 -10.03
C SER A 49 12.99 -5.85 -9.45
N PHE A 50 13.21 -5.36 -8.23
CA PHE A 50 12.40 -4.35 -7.56
C PHE A 50 12.96 -2.93 -7.70
N LEU A 51 13.92 -2.71 -8.61
CA LEU A 51 14.36 -1.38 -9.02
C LEU A 51 13.85 -1.08 -10.43
N ILE A 52 13.12 0.03 -10.57
CA ILE A 52 12.54 0.43 -11.85
C ILE A 52 13.27 1.61 -12.48
N ASN A 53 13.29 1.66 -13.81
CA ASN A 53 13.78 2.82 -14.53
C ASN A 53 12.73 3.95 -14.50
N LEU A 54 12.89 4.89 -13.57
CA LEU A 54 11.92 5.97 -13.35
C LEU A 54 11.77 6.93 -14.53
N ASP A 55 12.80 7.14 -15.34
CA ASP A 55 12.67 7.95 -16.56
C ASP A 55 11.73 7.28 -17.56
N GLN A 56 11.86 5.96 -17.74
CA GLN A 56 10.95 5.19 -18.58
C GLN A 56 9.54 5.13 -17.98
N TYR A 57 9.44 4.93 -16.67
CA TYR A 57 8.19 4.94 -15.91
C TYR A 57 7.38 6.21 -16.17
N PHE A 58 7.96 7.38 -15.89
CA PHE A 58 7.28 8.66 -16.07
C PHE A 58 6.97 8.96 -17.53
N ASN A 59 7.86 8.62 -18.47
CA ASN A 59 7.60 8.81 -19.90
C ASN A 59 6.41 7.96 -20.36
N TYR A 60 6.33 6.70 -19.92
CA TYR A 60 5.23 5.80 -20.24
C TYR A 60 3.91 6.31 -19.65
N PHE A 61 3.86 6.59 -18.35
CA PHE A 61 2.61 6.98 -17.71
C PHE A 61 2.10 8.36 -18.12
N LYS A 62 2.98 9.30 -18.51
CA LYS A 62 2.54 10.56 -19.15
C LYS A 62 1.86 10.34 -20.51
N GLN A 63 2.33 9.38 -21.30
CA GLN A 63 1.67 9.00 -22.54
C GLN A 63 0.33 8.31 -22.24
N LEU A 64 0.29 7.43 -21.23
CA LEU A 64 -0.94 6.76 -20.80
C LEU A 64 -1.99 7.78 -20.34
N GLN A 65 -1.63 8.74 -19.48
CA GLN A 65 -2.47 9.88 -19.09
C GLN A 65 -3.06 10.60 -20.31
N SER A 66 -2.22 10.89 -21.31
CA SER A 66 -2.66 11.57 -22.54
C SER A 66 -3.67 10.74 -23.35
N ASN A 67 -3.47 9.42 -23.42
CA ASN A 67 -4.35 8.50 -24.16
C ASN A 67 -5.71 8.28 -23.48
N TRP A 68 -5.79 8.49 -22.16
CA TRP A 68 -6.96 8.20 -21.33
C TRP A 68 -7.63 9.44 -20.72
N LYS A 69 -7.11 10.64 -20.98
CA LYS A 69 -7.52 11.93 -20.38
C LYS A 69 -9.03 12.16 -20.24
N ASP A 70 -9.82 11.76 -21.25
CA ASP A 70 -11.27 12.00 -21.28
C ASP A 70 -12.10 10.81 -20.77
N LYS A 71 -11.45 9.75 -20.28
CA LYS A 71 -12.09 8.48 -19.90
C LYS A 71 -11.82 8.10 -18.45
N LEU A 72 -10.58 8.21 -18.01
CA LEU A 72 -10.13 7.72 -16.71
C LEU A 72 -9.04 8.64 -16.18
N ASP A 73 -9.12 9.01 -14.90
CA ASP A 73 -8.05 9.74 -14.25
C ASP A 73 -6.88 8.78 -13.95
N ILE A 74 -5.66 9.16 -14.36
CA ILE A 74 -4.48 8.31 -14.19
C ILE A 74 -3.43 9.13 -13.45
N ARG A 75 -2.93 8.58 -12.36
CA ARG A 75 -1.93 9.22 -11.49
C ARG A 75 -0.68 8.36 -11.41
N ILE A 76 0.45 9.04 -11.23
CA ILE A 76 1.77 8.43 -11.21
C ILE A 76 2.26 8.43 -9.77
N GLY A 77 2.13 7.31 -9.09
CA GLY A 77 2.64 7.10 -7.74
C GLY A 77 3.83 6.16 -7.70
N ILE A 78 4.19 5.74 -6.49
CA ILE A 78 5.16 4.68 -6.24
C ILE A 78 4.86 4.00 -4.91
N GLU A 79 5.05 2.69 -4.83
CA GLU A 79 5.16 1.99 -3.55
C GLU A 79 6.63 1.88 -3.18
N MET A 80 7.02 2.63 -2.16
CA MET A 80 8.40 2.71 -1.70
C MET A 80 8.62 1.75 -0.54
N GLY A 81 9.46 0.75 -0.75
CA GLY A 81 9.92 -0.18 0.27
C GLY A 81 10.83 0.51 1.27
N PHE A 82 10.40 0.55 2.53
CA PHE A 82 11.21 1.04 3.63
C PHE A 82 12.21 -0.02 4.10
N GLN A 83 13.47 0.39 4.17
CA GLN A 83 14.47 -0.19 5.06
C GLN A 83 15.25 0.96 5.74
N PRO A 84 15.68 0.81 7.00
CA PRO A 84 16.26 1.93 7.75
C PRO A 84 17.58 2.45 7.18
N HIS A 85 18.36 1.61 6.49
CA HIS A 85 19.67 1.97 5.95
C HIS A 85 19.64 2.60 4.54
N VAL A 86 18.46 2.66 3.89
CA VAL A 86 18.30 3.17 2.52
C VAL A 86 17.44 4.45 2.45
N ILE A 87 17.24 5.12 3.58
CA ILE A 87 16.39 6.32 3.69
C ILE A 87 16.91 7.47 2.80
N ASP A 88 18.23 7.60 2.64
CA ASP A 88 18.82 8.63 1.80
C ASP A 88 18.52 8.37 0.31
N GLU A 89 18.60 7.11 -0.13
CA GLU A 89 18.22 6.67 -1.47
C GLU A 89 16.72 6.88 -1.72
N ILE A 90 15.87 6.51 -0.76
CA ILE A 90 14.42 6.76 -0.79
C ILE A 90 14.15 8.24 -1.01
N ASN A 91 14.68 9.11 -0.15
CA ASN A 91 14.45 10.55 -0.24
C ASN A 91 14.98 11.15 -1.53
N LYS A 92 16.17 10.72 -1.97
CA LYS A 92 16.76 11.17 -3.24
C LYS A 92 15.84 10.84 -4.41
N THR A 93 15.34 9.61 -4.48
CA THR A 93 14.45 9.17 -5.56
C THR A 93 13.14 9.93 -5.55
N ILE A 94 12.51 10.06 -4.39
CA ILE A 94 11.24 10.78 -4.26
C ILE A 94 11.38 12.24 -4.65
N ASN A 95 12.47 12.91 -4.28
CA ASN A 95 12.69 14.32 -4.59
C ASN A 95 13.05 14.60 -6.05
N ASN A 96 13.48 13.59 -6.81
CA ASN A 96 13.88 13.74 -8.20
C ASN A 96 12.71 13.66 -9.19
N TYR A 97 11.54 13.21 -8.75
CA TYR A 97 10.40 12.95 -9.63
C TYR A 97 9.09 13.52 -9.05
N PRO A 98 8.20 14.04 -9.91
CA PRO A 98 6.95 14.67 -9.47
C PRO A 98 5.85 13.61 -9.26
N PHE A 99 6.02 12.72 -8.29
CA PHE A 99 4.99 11.72 -7.96
C PHE A 99 3.71 12.39 -7.46
N ASP A 100 2.56 11.85 -7.87
CA ASP A 100 1.26 12.22 -7.35
C ASP A 100 1.02 11.63 -5.95
N PHE A 101 1.54 10.41 -5.71
CA PHE A 101 1.23 9.62 -4.51
C PHE A 101 2.40 8.71 -4.13
N ILE A 102 2.65 8.56 -2.82
CA ILE A 102 3.69 7.67 -2.32
C ILE A 102 3.16 6.83 -1.16
N ILE A 103 3.21 5.52 -1.35
CA ILE A 103 2.97 4.54 -0.30
C ILE A 103 4.31 4.22 0.37
N ASN A 104 4.35 4.28 1.70
CA ASN A 104 5.44 3.76 2.50
C ASN A 104 5.06 2.36 2.98
N SER A 105 5.77 1.36 2.47
CA SER A 105 5.50 -0.06 2.72
C SER A 105 6.70 -0.75 3.34
N VAL A 106 6.46 -1.77 4.17
CA VAL A 106 7.50 -2.61 4.75
C VAL A 106 7.38 -4.00 4.15
N HIS A 107 8.26 -4.31 3.20
CA HIS A 107 8.36 -5.65 2.58
C HIS A 107 9.49 -6.47 3.21
N ILE A 108 10.59 -5.82 3.56
CA ILE A 108 11.81 -6.47 4.04
C ILE A 108 11.98 -6.20 5.54
N ILE A 109 12.16 -7.28 6.31
CA ILE A 109 12.36 -7.22 7.77
C ILE A 109 13.59 -8.04 8.12
N ASP A 110 14.60 -7.39 8.71
CA ASP A 110 15.88 -8.04 9.04
C ASP A 110 16.54 -8.70 7.81
N HIS A 111 16.52 -8.01 6.65
CA HIS A 111 16.99 -8.52 5.35
C HIS A 111 16.26 -9.78 4.85
N LEU A 112 15.06 -10.05 5.34
CA LEU A 112 14.25 -11.18 4.95
C LEU A 112 12.86 -10.72 4.52
N ASP A 113 12.40 -11.27 3.41
CA ASP A 113 11.07 -11.05 2.89
C ASP A 113 10.11 -12.14 3.41
N PRO A 114 8.99 -11.77 4.07
CA PRO A 114 7.90 -12.68 4.44
C PRO A 114 7.40 -13.55 3.28
N TYR A 115 7.35 -13.05 2.05
CA TYR A 115 6.89 -13.78 0.86
C TYR A 115 7.68 -15.06 0.63
N THR A 116 9.01 -15.03 0.83
CA THR A 116 9.89 -16.20 0.67
C THR A 116 9.67 -17.28 1.74
N GLY A 117 9.00 -16.92 2.84
CA GLY A 117 8.82 -17.76 4.02
C GLY A 117 10.06 -17.85 4.93
N GLN A 118 11.24 -17.41 4.48
CA GLN A 118 12.47 -17.47 5.29
C GLN A 118 12.37 -16.61 6.55
N TYR A 119 11.67 -15.47 6.46
CA TYR A 119 11.43 -14.57 7.58
C TYR A 119 10.84 -15.28 8.82
N PHE A 120 10.01 -16.30 8.62
CA PHE A 120 9.32 -17.00 9.72
C PHE A 120 10.17 -18.09 10.37
N ILE A 121 11.31 -18.48 9.79
CA ILE A 121 12.14 -19.56 10.33
C ILE A 121 12.66 -19.19 11.72
N GLY A 122 12.37 -20.04 12.71
CA GLY A 122 12.79 -19.84 14.09
C GLY A 122 11.95 -18.82 14.89
N LYS A 123 10.85 -18.30 14.31
CA LYS A 123 9.94 -17.35 14.98
C LYS A 123 8.57 -17.98 15.23
N THR A 124 7.94 -17.63 16.34
CA THR A 124 6.49 -17.80 16.49
C THR A 124 5.76 -16.75 15.63
N GLN A 125 4.48 -16.99 15.32
CA GLN A 125 3.65 -15.99 14.64
C GLN A 125 3.69 -14.64 15.35
N ARG A 126 3.52 -14.65 16.68
CA ARG A 126 3.56 -13.43 17.49
C ARG A 126 4.87 -12.67 17.36
N GLN A 127 6.01 -13.37 17.44
CA GLN A 127 7.33 -12.75 17.28
C GLN A 127 7.52 -12.14 15.89
N ALA A 128 7.07 -12.84 14.84
CA ALA A 128 7.14 -12.34 13.47
C ALA A 128 6.25 -11.10 13.28
N TYR A 129 5.03 -11.10 13.81
CA TYR A 129 4.11 -9.98 13.63
C TYR A 129 4.51 -8.77 14.47
N GLU A 130 4.95 -8.97 15.72
CA GLU A 130 5.48 -7.88 16.55
C GLU A 130 6.70 -7.22 15.90
N ARG A 131 7.65 -8.01 15.37
CA ARG A 131 8.83 -7.46 14.69
C ARG A 131 8.46 -6.70 13.41
N TYR A 132 7.53 -7.22 12.61
CA TYR A 132 7.01 -6.52 11.44
C TYR A 132 6.35 -5.18 11.81
N LEU A 133 5.48 -5.17 12.83
CA LEU A 133 4.82 -3.94 13.28
C LEU A 133 5.83 -2.93 13.86
N GLN A 134 6.91 -3.40 14.50
CA GLN A 134 8.01 -2.52 14.93
C GLN A 134 8.72 -1.87 13.75
N GLU A 135 8.89 -2.57 12.62
CA GLU A 135 9.44 -1.96 11.39
C GLU A 135 8.47 -0.96 10.76
N ILE A 136 7.16 -1.20 10.80
CA ILE A 136 6.16 -0.19 10.41
C ILE A 136 6.30 1.07 11.27
N LEU A 137 6.40 0.91 12.59
CA LEU A 137 6.61 2.06 13.49
C LEU A 137 7.95 2.77 13.18
N SER A 138 9.01 1.99 12.93
CA SER A 138 10.33 2.49 12.51
C SER A 138 10.24 3.33 11.24
N SER A 139 9.50 2.87 10.23
CA SER A 139 9.34 3.61 8.96
C SER A 139 8.66 4.96 9.17
N ILE A 140 7.63 4.99 10.03
CA ILE A 140 6.90 6.21 10.35
C ILE A 140 7.79 7.22 11.07
N VAL A 141 8.61 6.79 12.03
CA VAL A 141 9.42 7.72 12.83
C VAL A 141 10.70 8.17 12.13
N SER A 142 11.21 7.38 11.18
CA SER A 142 12.54 7.60 10.59
C SER A 142 12.57 8.60 9.43
N TYR A 143 11.45 8.80 8.71
CA TYR A 143 11.35 9.80 7.64
C TYR A 143 9.90 10.27 7.43
N ASP A 144 9.70 11.31 6.62
CA ASP A 144 8.37 11.94 6.41
C ASP A 144 7.93 12.01 4.95
N ASN A 145 8.81 11.62 4.02
CA ASN A 145 8.64 11.84 2.59
C ASN A 145 7.79 10.75 1.93
N TYR A 146 6.57 10.57 2.42
CA TYR A 146 5.54 9.66 1.91
C TYR A 146 4.15 10.22 2.22
N ASP A 147 3.07 9.60 1.74
CA ASP A 147 1.71 10.12 1.95
C ASP A 147 0.85 9.19 2.80
N ILE A 148 0.95 7.89 2.55
CA ILE A 148 0.16 6.84 3.21
C ILE A 148 1.06 5.68 3.66
N ILE A 149 0.70 5.04 4.77
CA ILE A 149 1.28 3.75 5.18
C ILE A 149 0.54 2.62 4.46
N GLY A 150 1.29 1.81 3.71
CA GLY A 150 0.79 0.63 2.99
C GLY A 150 0.43 -0.51 3.93
N HIS A 151 -0.50 -1.35 3.48
CA HIS A 151 -0.92 -2.65 4.04
C HIS A 151 -0.32 -3.07 5.41
N ILE A 152 -0.70 -2.38 6.49
CA ILE A 152 -0.30 -2.73 7.87
C ILE A 152 -0.79 -4.15 8.20
N GLY A 153 0.11 -5.12 8.09
CA GLY A 153 -0.21 -6.55 8.25
C GLY A 153 0.15 -7.41 7.04
N TYR A 154 0.91 -6.89 6.06
CA TYR A 154 1.49 -7.65 4.95
C TYR A 154 2.03 -9.02 5.36
N VAL A 155 2.77 -9.07 6.48
CA VAL A 155 3.35 -10.29 7.05
C VAL A 155 2.33 -11.43 7.23
N ALA A 156 1.05 -11.10 7.47
CA ALA A 156 0.02 -12.10 7.69
C ALA A 156 -0.34 -12.89 6.42
N ARG A 157 -0.13 -12.32 5.22
CA ARG A 157 -0.37 -13.01 3.94
C ARG A 157 0.45 -14.30 3.82
N TYR A 158 1.67 -14.29 4.35
CA TYR A 158 2.66 -15.35 4.10
C TYR A 158 2.94 -16.24 5.29
N CYS A 159 2.32 -15.97 6.44
CA CYS A 159 2.47 -16.81 7.62
C CYS A 159 1.81 -18.19 7.38
N LYS A 160 2.56 -19.28 7.56
CA LYS A 160 2.09 -20.66 7.32
C LYS A 160 1.43 -21.26 8.57
N VAL A 161 0.45 -20.56 9.12
CA VAL A 161 -0.40 -21.02 10.23
C VAL A 161 -1.86 -21.06 9.80
N GLU A 162 -2.71 -21.79 10.55
CA GLU A 162 -4.15 -21.87 10.27
C GLU A 162 -4.86 -20.54 10.53
N ASP A 163 -4.57 -19.92 11.67
CA ASP A 163 -5.13 -18.61 12.04
C ASP A 163 -4.15 -17.48 11.73
N LYS A 164 -4.16 -16.99 10.48
CA LYS A 164 -3.23 -15.96 10.00
C LYS A 164 -3.56 -14.50 10.36
N PRO A 165 -4.83 -14.04 10.40
CA PRO A 165 -5.16 -12.63 10.51
C PRO A 165 -4.45 -11.90 11.66
N LEU A 166 -3.87 -10.73 11.36
CA LEU A 166 -3.36 -9.80 12.35
C LEU A 166 -4.55 -9.00 12.90
N ARG A 167 -4.95 -9.27 14.14
CA ARG A 167 -6.09 -8.62 14.79
C ARG A 167 -5.61 -7.52 15.73
N TYR A 168 -6.39 -6.45 15.81
CA TYR A 168 -6.07 -5.31 16.67
C TYR A 168 -5.87 -5.72 18.13
N ASN A 169 -6.77 -6.54 18.68
CA ASN A 169 -6.71 -6.93 20.09
C ASN A 169 -5.44 -7.69 20.49
N ASP A 170 -4.81 -8.41 19.54
CA ASP A 170 -3.61 -9.21 19.82
C ASP A 170 -2.34 -8.34 19.91
N TYR A 171 -2.37 -7.16 19.28
CA TYR A 171 -1.24 -6.23 19.13
C TYR A 171 -1.61 -4.77 19.47
N ALA A 172 -2.63 -4.57 20.32
CA ALA A 172 -3.29 -3.27 20.52
C ALA A 172 -2.32 -2.15 20.91
N GLU A 173 -1.35 -2.42 21.79
CA GLU A 173 -0.37 -1.43 22.23
C GLU A 173 0.51 -0.92 21.08
N LEU A 174 0.97 -1.82 20.22
CA LEU A 174 1.86 -1.48 19.11
C LEU A 174 1.09 -0.84 17.95
N LEU A 175 -0.13 -1.33 17.68
CA LEU A 175 -1.02 -0.70 16.70
C LEU A 175 -1.45 0.70 17.15
N ASP A 176 -1.77 0.92 18.44
CA ASP A 176 -2.06 2.28 18.93
C ASP A 176 -0.87 3.23 18.76
N GLN A 177 0.37 2.75 18.96
CA GLN A 177 1.57 3.55 18.70
C GLN A 177 1.70 3.93 17.23
N ILE A 178 1.53 2.95 16.33
CA ILE A 178 1.55 3.17 14.88
C ILE A 178 0.47 4.17 14.46
N LEU A 179 -0.78 3.92 14.85
CA LEU A 179 -1.92 4.76 14.46
C LEU A 179 -1.78 6.19 14.97
N ARG A 180 -1.33 6.39 16.23
CA ARG A 180 -1.07 7.73 16.77
C ARG A 180 0.05 8.43 16.01
N ALA A 181 1.16 7.74 15.74
CA ALA A 181 2.28 8.33 15.01
C ALA A 181 1.89 8.75 13.59
N VAL A 182 1.07 7.95 12.89
CA VAL A 182 0.51 8.31 11.58
C VAL A 182 -0.33 9.58 11.67
N ILE A 183 -1.24 9.65 12.65
CA ILE A 183 -2.13 10.81 12.85
C ILE A 183 -1.33 12.07 13.19
N GLU A 184 -0.36 11.96 14.11
CA GLU A 184 0.49 13.08 14.55
C GLU A 184 1.32 13.67 13.41
N LYS A 185 1.70 12.84 12.43
CA LYS A 185 2.42 13.27 11.22
C LYS A 185 1.49 13.79 10.11
N GLY A 186 0.17 13.80 10.33
CA GLY A 186 -0.81 14.19 9.32
C GLY A 186 -0.84 13.24 8.10
N LYS A 187 -0.45 11.98 8.30
CA LYS A 187 -0.46 10.93 7.27
C LYS A 187 -1.72 10.08 7.43
N GLY A 188 -1.93 9.14 6.52
CA GLY A 188 -3.04 8.19 6.60
C GLY A 188 -2.61 6.74 6.46
N ILE A 189 -3.60 5.85 6.47
CA ILE A 189 -3.41 4.41 6.30
C ILE A 189 -4.19 3.91 5.09
N GLU A 190 -3.63 2.91 4.41
CA GLU A 190 -4.30 2.21 3.32
C GLU A 190 -5.25 1.13 3.83
N LEU A 191 -6.46 1.07 3.28
CA LEU A 191 -7.29 -0.14 3.28
C LEU A 191 -6.96 -0.98 2.03
N ASN A 192 -6.13 -1.99 2.23
CA ASN A 192 -5.70 -2.87 1.16
C ASN A 192 -6.64 -4.07 1.05
N THR A 193 -7.21 -4.30 -0.13
CA THR A 193 -8.20 -5.37 -0.36
C THR A 193 -7.57 -6.70 -0.79
N SER A 194 -6.24 -6.78 -0.92
CA SER A 194 -5.55 -7.99 -1.36
C SER A 194 -5.72 -9.19 -0.44
N GLY A 195 -5.76 -8.94 0.86
CA GLY A 195 -6.00 -9.99 1.83
C GLY A 195 -7.36 -10.68 1.62
N ILE A 196 -8.37 -9.98 1.12
CA ILE A 196 -9.74 -10.52 0.93
C ILE A 196 -9.75 -11.63 -0.14
N ARG A 197 -9.00 -11.45 -1.23
CA ARG A 197 -8.88 -12.45 -2.31
C ARG A 197 -7.87 -13.56 -2.03
N SER A 198 -7.03 -13.40 -1.01
CA SER A 198 -6.05 -14.39 -0.58
C SER A 198 -6.65 -15.39 0.42
N ASP A 199 -5.84 -16.33 0.91
CA ASP A 199 -6.22 -17.22 2.00
C ASP A 199 -6.25 -16.54 3.39
N LEU A 200 -6.00 -15.22 3.44
CA LEU A 200 -6.18 -14.39 4.63
C LEU A 200 -7.66 -14.03 4.88
N HIS A 201 -8.47 -13.91 3.82
CA HIS A 201 -9.90 -13.64 3.86
C HIS A 201 -10.33 -12.35 4.62
N CYS A 202 -9.45 -11.37 4.77
CA CYS A 202 -9.76 -10.06 5.35
C CYS A 202 -8.94 -8.94 4.69
N SER A 203 -9.33 -7.67 4.85
CA SER A 203 -8.50 -6.54 4.43
C SER A 203 -7.20 -6.46 5.24
N ILE A 204 -6.26 -5.66 4.78
CA ILE A 204 -4.99 -5.38 5.46
C ILE A 204 -4.85 -3.87 5.67
N PRO A 205 -4.82 -3.37 6.93
CA PRO A 205 -5.10 -4.12 8.16
C PRO A 205 -6.56 -4.60 8.24
N GLY A 206 -6.85 -5.43 9.24
CA GLY A 206 -8.21 -5.83 9.59
C GLY A 206 -9.09 -4.63 9.97
N LEU A 207 -10.41 -4.78 9.79
CA LEU A 207 -11.40 -3.70 10.01
C LEU A 207 -11.44 -3.19 11.46
N ASP A 208 -11.02 -3.99 12.44
CA ASP A 208 -10.88 -3.59 13.84
C ASP A 208 -9.80 -2.51 14.03
N THR A 209 -8.72 -2.57 13.24
CA THR A 209 -7.68 -1.53 13.20
C THR A 209 -8.23 -0.22 12.62
N PHE A 210 -9.09 -0.28 11.60
CA PHE A 210 -9.77 0.91 11.06
C PHE A 210 -10.75 1.54 12.04
N LYS A 211 -11.50 0.71 12.79
CA LYS A 211 -12.35 1.19 13.88
C LYS A 211 -11.52 1.95 14.90
N ARG A 212 -10.38 1.39 15.29
CA ARG A 212 -9.49 2.04 16.23
C ARG A 212 -8.90 3.34 15.68
N TYR A 213 -8.45 3.34 14.43
CA TYR A 213 -7.93 4.54 13.77
C TYR A 213 -8.96 5.69 13.79
N PHE A 214 -10.23 5.39 13.51
CA PHE A 214 -11.33 6.37 13.62
C PHE A 214 -11.51 6.89 15.05
N GLU A 215 -11.54 6.01 16.05
CA GLU A 215 -11.66 6.38 17.47
C GLU A 215 -10.53 7.29 17.97
N LEU A 216 -9.33 7.11 17.40
CA LEU A 216 -8.15 7.92 17.70
C LEU A 216 -8.15 9.28 16.98
N GLY A 217 -9.13 9.54 16.11
CA GLY A 217 -9.25 10.78 15.34
C GLY A 217 -8.57 10.74 13.98
N GLY A 218 -8.22 9.57 13.47
CA GLY A 218 -7.71 9.39 12.12
C GLY A 218 -8.80 9.57 11.07
N GLU A 219 -8.49 10.30 9.98
CA GLU A 219 -9.46 10.64 8.93
C GLU A 219 -8.97 10.31 7.52
N LEU A 220 -7.66 10.28 7.29
CA LEU A 220 -7.06 10.09 5.97
C LEU A 220 -6.90 8.59 5.67
N ILE A 221 -7.62 8.11 4.65
CA ILE A 221 -7.64 6.72 4.19
C ILE A 221 -7.62 6.68 2.68
N THR A 222 -6.81 5.80 2.10
CA THR A 222 -6.90 5.37 0.70
C THR A 222 -7.45 3.94 0.62
N ILE A 223 -8.06 3.58 -0.51
CA ILE A 223 -8.39 2.18 -0.82
C ILE A 223 -7.49 1.74 -1.97
N GLY A 224 -6.88 0.58 -1.81
CA GLY A 224 -5.95 0.00 -2.78
C GLY A 224 -6.25 -1.48 -3.01
N SER A 225 -6.21 -1.92 -4.27
CA SER A 225 -6.40 -3.35 -4.58
C SER A 225 -5.12 -4.16 -4.55
N ASP A 226 -3.94 -3.53 -4.64
CA ASP A 226 -2.64 -4.21 -4.76
C ASP A 226 -2.67 -5.18 -5.98
N ALA A 227 -3.29 -4.71 -7.06
CA ALA A 227 -3.51 -5.53 -8.25
C ALA A 227 -2.20 -5.70 -9.02
N HIS A 228 -1.72 -6.93 -9.08
CA HIS A 228 -0.64 -7.39 -9.96
C HIS A 228 -1.18 -8.10 -11.22
N ARG A 229 -2.51 -8.19 -11.34
CA ARG A 229 -3.22 -8.82 -12.47
C ARG A 229 -4.48 -8.04 -12.78
N THR A 230 -4.89 -8.04 -14.05
CA THR A 230 -6.00 -7.21 -14.54
C THR A 230 -7.29 -7.53 -13.80
N GLU A 231 -7.58 -8.79 -13.53
CA GLU A 231 -8.79 -9.23 -12.82
C GLU A 231 -8.89 -8.74 -11.37
N HIS A 232 -7.79 -8.27 -10.76
CA HIS A 232 -7.76 -7.80 -9.38
C HIS A 232 -8.02 -6.30 -9.23
N VAL A 233 -7.98 -5.52 -10.32
CA VAL A 233 -8.20 -4.07 -10.27
C VAL A 233 -9.58 -3.76 -9.70
N GLY A 234 -9.63 -2.92 -8.66
CA GLY A 234 -10.86 -2.55 -7.95
C GLY A 234 -11.54 -3.70 -7.19
N HIS A 235 -10.86 -4.83 -6.98
CA HIS A 235 -11.43 -5.99 -6.28
C HIS A 235 -11.87 -5.62 -4.85
N SER A 236 -13.07 -6.05 -4.45
CA SER A 236 -13.67 -5.81 -3.12
C SER A 236 -13.84 -4.33 -2.71
N PHE A 237 -13.81 -3.38 -3.66
CA PHE A 237 -13.96 -1.95 -3.34
C PHE A 237 -15.33 -1.60 -2.76
N LYS A 238 -16.39 -2.25 -3.24
CA LYS A 238 -17.75 -2.05 -2.70
C LYS A 238 -17.80 -2.46 -1.22
N GLU A 239 -17.26 -3.62 -0.90
CA GLU A 239 -17.22 -4.15 0.47
C GLU A 239 -16.37 -3.23 1.37
N ALA A 240 -15.18 -2.84 0.91
CA ALA A 240 -14.32 -1.89 1.63
C ALA A 240 -15.04 -0.57 1.92
N ALA A 241 -15.73 0.00 0.93
CA ALA A 241 -16.46 1.25 1.08
C ALA A 241 -17.65 1.13 2.06
N GLU A 242 -18.39 0.01 2.02
CA GLU A 242 -19.48 -0.26 2.95
C GLU A 242 -18.96 -0.37 4.39
N TYR A 243 -17.86 -1.08 4.62
CA TYR A 243 -17.26 -1.18 5.95
C TYR A 243 -16.76 0.16 6.48
N LEU A 244 -16.09 0.96 5.66
CA LEU A 244 -15.63 2.29 6.08
C LEU A 244 -16.80 3.19 6.48
N LYS A 245 -17.93 3.13 5.74
CA LYS A 245 -19.16 3.85 6.12
C LYS A 245 -19.74 3.37 7.44
N GLU A 246 -19.76 2.06 7.68
CA GLU A 246 -20.28 1.48 8.92
C GLU A 246 -19.45 1.93 10.14
N ILE A 247 -18.14 2.11 9.97
CA ILE A 247 -17.25 2.64 11.02
C ILE A 247 -17.56 4.12 11.30
N GLY A 248 -17.91 4.88 10.26
CA GLY A 248 -18.26 6.31 10.37
C GLY A 248 -17.46 7.23 9.45
N PHE A 249 -16.57 6.68 8.62
CA PHE A 249 -15.87 7.47 7.61
C PHE A 249 -16.85 7.99 6.56
N LYS A 250 -16.64 9.23 6.13
CA LYS A 250 -17.47 9.91 5.12
C LYS A 250 -16.79 10.01 3.76
N TYR A 251 -15.47 9.92 3.77
CA TYR A 251 -14.61 10.13 2.61
C TYR A 251 -13.45 9.15 2.64
N VAL A 252 -12.93 8.86 1.46
CA VAL A 252 -11.58 8.34 1.22
C VAL A 252 -10.82 9.38 0.41
N ALA A 253 -9.52 9.21 0.24
CA ALA A 253 -8.70 10.09 -0.56
C ALA A 253 -8.09 9.34 -1.75
N HIS A 254 -7.89 10.08 -2.84
CA HIS A 254 -6.77 9.87 -3.76
C HIS A 254 -5.81 11.04 -3.63
N PHE A 255 -4.64 10.98 -4.27
CA PHE A 255 -3.65 12.06 -4.19
C PHE A 255 -3.33 12.64 -5.55
N GLU A 256 -3.12 13.96 -5.56
CA GLU A 256 -2.68 14.72 -6.72
C GLU A 256 -1.51 15.61 -6.31
N ALA A 257 -0.36 15.46 -6.97
CA ALA A 257 0.86 16.16 -6.59
C ALA A 257 1.12 16.16 -5.07
N ARG A 258 0.99 14.99 -4.43
CA ARG A 258 1.17 14.76 -2.99
C ARG A 258 0.12 15.41 -2.07
N ASN A 259 -0.99 15.91 -2.62
CA ASN A 259 -2.10 16.49 -1.85
C ASN A 259 -3.33 15.58 -1.89
N PRO A 260 -3.98 15.30 -0.75
CA PRO A 260 -5.16 14.46 -0.71
C PRO A 260 -6.37 15.18 -1.31
N ILE A 261 -7.09 14.47 -2.18
CA ILE A 261 -8.38 14.87 -2.77
C ILE A 261 -9.43 13.90 -2.26
N PHE A 262 -10.42 14.43 -1.54
CA PHE A 262 -11.40 13.60 -0.85
C PHE A 262 -12.57 13.21 -1.77
N GLU A 263 -12.82 11.91 -1.85
CA GLU A 263 -13.93 11.29 -2.55
C GLU A 263 -14.95 10.78 -1.54
N LYS A 264 -16.23 11.12 -1.76
CA LYS A 264 -17.30 10.68 -0.85
C LYS A 264 -17.52 9.18 -0.99
N LEU A 265 -17.59 8.49 0.15
CA LEU A 265 -17.97 7.09 0.24
C LEU A 265 -19.43 6.89 -0.17
#